data_AF-A0A2M8C4W2-F1
#
_entry.id   AF-A0A2M8C4W2-F1
#
_cell.length_a   1.000
_cell.length_b   1.000
_cell.length_c   1.000
_cell.angle_alpha   90.00
_cell.angle_beta   90.00
_cell.angle_gamma   90.00
#
_symmetry.space_group_name_H-M   'P 1'
#
loop_
_entity.id
_entity.type
_entity.pdbx_description
1 polymer ?
#
loop_
_entity_poly.entity_id
_entity_poly.type
_entity_poly.pdbx_seq_one_letter_code
_entity_poly.pdbx_strand_id
1 'polypeptide(L)'
;MNGNFEMLKVSPVADYPTEAGCFLRGNDYSPVAVVVLLNAPYGTLPPEVQSIPPEIEKLVRVAIETGAALSGTLQTENIGIEKIVCNVVGNPNIRYLILCGKEVSGHNSGTALKALIKEGINDKRTIVGSQAVTPYLFNTPLGAIKRFRGQTTLVDLTEEMNSEIIAKAVWSCYQENPTPFQGLSLCDPGAFVETGLSCRLTWKVKHPEEIESWEIDGEFLKKIKEPLEKKVGEPMKGNERIVSLTKRLLKVTEELAGIARLCIEELERPEEALREKSLEEVKPQLPIPMREEPLTEEELYFVNQLRGYRGVLAAFKALDRDICHDGCSLPAAVISASKRLKNLKVSLDKSFLPDKKKEKIQKELDEFEEALQGLPQDTSQPCQKTVGNCTIGSGCFANASLDLLKLVTEPALRSNV
;
A
#
# COMPACT_ATOMS: atom_id res chain seq x y z
N MET A 1 20.39 28.25 13.66
CA MET A 1 19.32 28.43 12.65
C MET A 1 18.41 27.23 12.80
N ASN A 2 17.42 27.32 13.70
CA ASN A 2 16.52 26.20 14.00
C ASN A 2 15.21 26.47 13.24
N GLY A 3 15.16 26.03 11.99
CA GLY A 3 13.91 26.02 11.23
C GLY A 3 13.03 24.91 11.77
N ASN A 4 11.87 25.27 12.31
CA ASN A 4 10.76 24.35 12.54
C ASN A 4 10.33 23.79 11.17
N PHE A 5 10.84 22.63 10.78
CA PHE A 5 10.25 21.86 9.69
C PHE A 5 9.04 21.12 10.27
N GLU A 6 7.85 21.67 10.07
CA GLU A 6 6.62 20.91 10.26
C GLU A 6 6.60 19.81 9.18
N MET A 7 6.64 18.54 9.61
CA MET A 7 6.70 17.40 8.69
C MET A 7 5.35 17.26 7.99
N LEU A 8 5.26 17.78 6.76
CA LEU A 8 4.04 17.76 5.98
C LEU A 8 3.76 16.35 5.46
N LYS A 9 2.57 15.82 5.72
CA LYS A 9 2.06 14.58 5.13
C LYS A 9 0.84 14.91 4.27
N VAL A 10 0.74 14.29 3.09
CA VAL A 10 -0.33 14.58 2.12
C VAL A 10 -1.04 13.31 1.69
N SER A 11 -2.31 13.39 1.33
CA SER A 11 -2.98 12.21 0.78
C SER A 11 -2.38 11.85 -0.60
N PRO A 12 -2.21 10.57 -0.92
CA PRO A 12 -1.87 10.13 -2.28
C PRO A 12 -2.94 10.56 -3.29
N VAL A 13 -2.66 10.35 -4.58
CA VAL A 13 -3.67 10.54 -5.64
C VAL A 13 -4.88 9.64 -5.41
N ALA A 14 -6.05 10.09 -5.89
CA ALA A 14 -7.33 9.41 -5.64
C ALA A 14 -7.36 7.94 -6.14
N ASP A 15 -6.63 7.65 -7.21
CA ASP A 15 -6.57 6.33 -7.83
C ASP A 15 -5.37 5.48 -7.37
N TYR A 16 -4.77 5.84 -6.22
CA TYR A 16 -3.61 5.15 -5.67
C TYR A 16 -3.93 3.78 -5.03
N PRO A 17 -3.10 2.73 -5.26
CA PRO A 17 -1.94 2.70 -6.15
C PRO A 17 -2.33 2.76 -7.63
N THR A 18 -1.56 3.52 -8.40
CA THR A 18 -1.86 3.80 -9.81
C THR A 18 -1.52 2.64 -10.74
N GLU A 19 -0.88 1.57 -10.28
CA GLU A 19 -0.61 0.37 -11.07
C GLU A 19 -0.77 -0.89 -10.21
N ALA A 20 -1.51 -1.87 -10.73
CA ALA A 20 -1.64 -3.18 -10.08
C ALA A 20 -0.34 -3.98 -10.22
N GLY A 21 0.01 -4.75 -9.19
CA GLY A 21 1.24 -5.55 -9.19
C GLY A 21 1.33 -6.49 -8.00
N CYS A 22 2.48 -7.16 -7.88
CA CYS A 22 2.78 -8.09 -6.79
C CYS A 22 3.40 -7.33 -5.61
N PHE A 23 2.55 -6.64 -4.84
CA PHE A 23 2.96 -5.91 -3.65
C PHE A 23 1.86 -5.93 -2.59
N LEU A 24 2.26 -5.64 -1.35
CA LEU A 24 1.39 -5.34 -0.24
C LEU A 24 1.37 -3.82 -0.01
N ARG A 25 0.21 -3.31 0.40
CA ARG A 25 0.01 -1.90 0.77
C ARG A 25 -0.05 -1.79 2.28
N GLY A 26 0.71 -0.86 2.83
CA GLY A 26 0.78 -0.55 4.25
C GLY A 26 0.26 0.86 4.53
N ASN A 27 1.03 1.64 5.28
CA ASN A 27 0.66 3.01 5.64
C ASN A 27 1.03 3.99 4.52
N ASP A 28 0.04 4.54 3.82
CA ASP A 28 0.26 5.50 2.73
C ASP A 28 1.03 6.76 3.13
N TYR A 29 1.05 7.11 4.42
CA TYR A 29 1.81 8.26 4.93
C TYR A 29 3.27 7.92 5.27
N SER A 30 3.66 6.64 5.19
CA SER A 30 5.03 6.22 5.41
C SER A 30 5.95 6.75 4.30
N PRO A 31 7.20 7.15 4.65
CA PRO A 31 8.16 7.62 3.69
C PRO A 31 8.86 6.52 2.89
N VAL A 32 8.54 5.25 3.12
CA VAL A 32 9.28 4.12 2.55
C VAL A 32 8.43 3.28 1.63
N ALA A 33 8.99 2.94 0.47
CA ALA A 33 8.63 1.75 -0.29
C ALA A 33 9.79 0.75 -0.30
N VAL A 34 9.46 -0.55 -0.27
CA VAL A 34 10.44 -1.64 -0.32
C VAL A 34 10.27 -2.45 -1.59
N VAL A 35 11.38 -2.69 -2.28
CA VAL A 35 11.48 -3.49 -3.50
C VAL A 35 12.34 -4.70 -3.19
N VAL A 36 11.73 -5.88 -3.26
CA VAL A 36 12.42 -7.16 -3.03
C VAL A 36 12.68 -7.83 -4.37
N LEU A 37 13.95 -8.06 -4.71
CA LEU A 37 14.32 -8.70 -5.97
C LEU A 37 13.89 -10.17 -5.98
N LEU A 38 13.13 -10.53 -7.02
CA LEU A 38 12.64 -11.89 -7.21
C LEU A 38 13.53 -12.63 -8.20
N ASN A 39 14.63 -13.18 -7.70
CA ASN A 39 15.50 -14.07 -8.48
C ASN A 39 14.88 -15.48 -8.58
N ALA A 40 13.79 -15.58 -9.34
CA ALA A 40 13.14 -16.86 -9.68
C ALA A 40 13.26 -17.12 -11.19
N PRO A 41 13.66 -18.33 -11.61
CA PRO A 41 13.84 -18.67 -13.02
C PRO A 41 12.52 -18.55 -13.80
N TYR A 42 12.55 -17.71 -14.83
CA TYR A 42 11.42 -17.50 -15.75
C TYR A 42 11.17 -18.79 -16.55
N GLY A 43 9.95 -19.33 -16.49
CA GLY A 43 9.53 -20.46 -17.33
C GLY A 43 9.90 -21.88 -16.88
N THR A 44 10.52 -22.07 -15.71
CA THR A 44 10.56 -23.39 -15.01
C THR A 44 9.45 -23.54 -13.98
N LEU A 45 8.60 -22.54 -13.87
CA LEU A 45 7.33 -22.66 -13.18
C LEU A 45 6.36 -23.31 -14.16
N PRO A 46 5.93 -24.58 -13.97
CA PRO A 46 4.61 -24.98 -14.47
C PRO A 46 3.57 -23.92 -14.04
N PRO A 47 2.36 -23.88 -14.63
CA PRO A 47 1.25 -23.07 -14.12
C PRO A 47 0.97 -23.20 -12.59
N GLU A 48 1.68 -24.12 -11.95
CA GLU A 48 1.60 -24.59 -10.57
C GLU A 48 2.73 -24.09 -9.65
N VAL A 49 3.76 -23.33 -10.08
CA VAL A 49 4.55 -22.57 -9.08
C VAL A 49 3.82 -21.27 -8.77
N GLN A 50 2.77 -21.46 -7.96
CA GLN A 50 1.78 -20.49 -7.55
C GLN A 50 2.24 -19.55 -6.43
N SER A 51 3.47 -19.65 -5.93
CA SER A 51 3.89 -18.88 -4.76
C SER A 51 5.28 -18.26 -4.90
N ILE A 52 5.36 -16.98 -4.52
CA ILE A 52 6.59 -16.28 -4.20
C ILE A 52 7.35 -17.14 -3.16
N PRO A 53 8.68 -17.35 -3.29
CA PRO A 53 9.43 -18.13 -2.31
C PRO A 53 9.19 -17.62 -0.88
N PRO A 54 8.98 -18.49 0.13
CA PRO A 54 8.60 -18.06 1.48
C PRO A 54 9.57 -17.06 2.11
N GLU A 55 10.86 -17.18 1.79
CA GLU A 55 11.89 -16.20 2.20
C GLU A 55 11.65 -14.80 1.62
N ILE A 56 11.27 -14.69 0.36
CA ILE A 56 10.95 -13.41 -0.32
C ILE A 56 9.63 -12.87 0.21
N GLU A 57 8.62 -13.73 0.38
CA GLU A 57 7.35 -13.34 0.97
C GLU A 57 7.54 -12.78 2.39
N LYS A 58 8.41 -13.42 3.20
CA LYS A 58 8.76 -12.93 4.53
C LYS A 58 9.35 -11.53 4.48
N LEU A 59 10.27 -11.24 3.55
CA LEU A 59 10.83 -9.89 3.41
C LEU A 59 9.76 -8.86 3.05
N VAL A 60 8.88 -9.21 2.11
CA VAL A 60 7.78 -8.34 1.70
C VAL A 60 6.86 -8.03 2.88
N ARG A 61 6.46 -9.05 3.65
CA ARG A 61 5.56 -8.91 4.80
C ARG A 61 6.19 -8.10 5.93
N VAL A 62 7.43 -8.42 6.33
CA VAL A 62 8.12 -7.74 7.44
C VAL A 62 8.25 -6.24 7.17
N ALA A 63 8.51 -5.83 5.92
CA ALA A 63 8.59 -4.42 5.57
C ALA A 63 7.26 -3.67 5.83
N ILE A 64 6.12 -4.28 5.50
CA ILE A 64 4.79 -3.69 5.79
C ILE A 64 4.51 -3.68 7.28
N GLU A 65 4.74 -4.80 7.96
CA GLU A 65 4.52 -4.93 9.41
C GLU A 65 5.37 -3.93 10.21
N THR A 66 6.53 -3.55 9.67
CA THR A 66 7.41 -2.54 10.28
C THR A 66 6.96 -1.10 9.98
N GLY A 67 6.19 -0.88 8.92
CA GLY A 67 5.58 0.42 8.61
C GLY A 67 5.87 0.99 7.22
N ALA A 68 6.29 0.21 6.23
CA ALA A 68 6.41 0.69 4.85
C ALA A 68 5.05 1.03 4.21
N ALA A 69 5.03 1.96 3.26
CA ALA A 69 3.84 2.31 2.48
C ALA A 69 3.51 1.24 1.45
N LEU A 70 4.53 0.74 0.77
CA LEU A 70 4.44 -0.35 -0.21
C LEU A 70 5.61 -1.30 0.00
N SER A 71 5.37 -2.59 -0.24
CA SER A 71 6.42 -3.60 -0.26
C SER A 71 6.08 -4.66 -1.29
N GLY A 72 6.95 -4.92 -2.26
CA GLY A 72 6.63 -5.83 -3.35
C GLY A 72 7.84 -6.40 -4.07
N THR A 73 7.57 -7.31 -5.00
CA THR A 73 8.61 -7.99 -5.76
C THR A 73 8.94 -7.29 -7.06
N LEU A 74 10.22 -7.30 -7.45
CA LEU A 74 10.69 -6.84 -8.75
C LEU A 74 11.42 -7.96 -9.48
N GLN A 75 10.93 -8.30 -10.67
CA GLN A 75 11.54 -9.33 -11.51
C GLN A 75 12.09 -8.77 -12.82
N THR A 76 11.36 -7.90 -13.53
CA THR A 76 11.77 -7.38 -14.85
C THR A 76 12.29 -5.95 -14.80
N GLU A 77 13.28 -5.67 -15.64
CA GLU A 77 14.02 -4.40 -15.75
C GLU A 77 13.26 -3.30 -16.52
N ASN A 78 12.03 -3.59 -16.94
CA ASN A 78 11.17 -2.74 -17.78
C ASN A 78 9.81 -2.52 -17.11
N ILE A 79 8.77 -3.26 -17.48
CA ILE A 79 7.40 -3.13 -16.96
C ILE A 79 7.36 -3.14 -15.43
N GLY A 80 8.15 -4.00 -14.78
CA GLY A 80 8.25 -4.02 -13.31
C GLY A 80 8.72 -2.68 -12.74
N ILE A 81 9.77 -2.11 -13.32
CA ILE A 81 10.29 -0.77 -12.97
C ILE A 81 9.27 0.32 -13.30
N GLU A 82 8.62 0.27 -14.46
CA GLU A 82 7.60 1.24 -14.88
C GLU A 82 6.43 1.31 -13.88
N LYS A 83 5.97 0.15 -13.38
CA LYS A 83 4.95 0.08 -12.33
C LYS A 83 5.41 0.67 -11.01
N ILE A 84 6.67 0.43 -10.62
CA ILE A 84 7.27 1.05 -9.43
C ILE A 84 7.27 2.57 -9.58
N VAL A 85 7.71 3.08 -10.73
CA VAL A 85 7.75 4.52 -11.00
C VAL A 85 6.35 5.13 -10.84
N CYS A 86 5.35 4.60 -11.55
CA CYS A 86 3.98 5.12 -11.48
C CYS A 86 3.41 5.10 -10.05
N ASN A 87 3.55 3.98 -9.34
CA ASN A 87 3.05 3.88 -7.97
C ASN A 87 3.75 4.86 -7.03
N VAL A 88 5.08 4.97 -7.09
CA VAL A 88 5.82 5.88 -6.19
C VAL A 88 5.45 7.34 -6.43
N VAL A 89 5.35 7.81 -7.68
CA VAL A 89 5.00 9.22 -7.95
C VAL A 89 3.56 9.55 -7.60
N GLY A 90 2.67 8.54 -7.53
CA GLY A 90 1.30 8.70 -7.04
C GLY A 90 1.20 9.00 -5.54
N ASN A 91 2.27 8.78 -4.77
CA ASN A 91 2.30 9.05 -3.34
C ASN A 91 3.53 9.91 -2.95
N PRO A 92 3.36 11.24 -2.82
CA PRO A 92 4.45 12.15 -2.44
C PRO A 92 5.08 11.83 -1.08
N ASN A 93 4.39 11.10 -0.20
CA ASN A 93 4.96 10.74 1.09
C ASN A 93 6.14 9.79 0.91
N ILE A 94 6.19 8.95 -0.14
CA ILE A 94 7.28 8.00 -0.34
C ILE A 94 8.55 8.76 -0.79
N ARG A 95 9.54 8.80 0.09
CA ARG A 95 10.83 9.50 -0.08
C ARG A 95 12.03 8.57 -0.12
N TYR A 96 11.85 7.32 0.30
CA TYR A 96 12.87 6.28 0.29
C TYR A 96 12.39 5.07 -0.49
N LEU A 97 13.30 4.52 -1.28
CA LEU A 97 13.13 3.22 -1.91
C LEU A 97 14.21 2.30 -1.37
N ILE A 98 13.81 1.32 -0.56
CA ILE A 98 14.72 0.28 -0.09
C ILE A 98 14.74 -0.82 -1.16
N LEU A 99 15.91 -1.14 -1.69
CA LEU A 99 16.10 -2.25 -2.63
C LEU A 99 16.83 -3.37 -1.91
N CYS A 100 16.23 -4.56 -1.82
CA CYS A 100 16.85 -5.72 -1.18
C CYS A 100 16.59 -7.03 -1.94
N GLY A 101 17.15 -8.13 -1.44
CA GLY A 101 17.08 -9.43 -2.10
C GLY A 101 18.23 -9.67 -3.08
N LYS A 102 18.33 -10.92 -3.54
CA LYS A 102 19.37 -11.34 -4.50
C LYS A 102 19.06 -10.82 -5.90
N GLU A 103 20.09 -10.37 -6.60
CA GLU A 103 19.95 -9.87 -7.98
C GLU A 103 19.30 -10.91 -8.90
N VAL A 104 18.45 -10.44 -9.83
CA VAL A 104 17.70 -11.29 -10.74
C VAL A 104 18.58 -11.68 -11.92
N SER A 105 19.06 -12.92 -11.94
CA SER A 105 19.97 -13.38 -13.00
C SER A 105 19.33 -13.24 -14.39
N GLY A 106 20.07 -12.64 -15.32
CA GLY A 106 19.64 -12.40 -16.70
C GLY A 106 18.88 -11.08 -16.89
N HIS A 107 17.98 -10.72 -15.97
CA HIS A 107 17.27 -9.44 -16.04
C HIS A 107 18.07 -8.28 -15.43
N ASN A 108 18.86 -8.53 -14.38
CA ASN A 108 19.64 -7.54 -13.65
C ASN A 108 18.78 -6.33 -13.19
N SER A 109 17.54 -6.60 -12.79
CA SER A 109 16.52 -5.59 -12.51
C SER A 109 16.89 -4.66 -11.36
N GLY A 110 17.64 -5.15 -10.36
CA GLY A 110 18.18 -4.32 -9.30
C GLY A 110 19.15 -3.28 -9.84
N THR A 111 20.18 -3.70 -10.58
CA THR A 111 21.12 -2.77 -11.21
C THR A 111 20.44 -1.79 -12.17
N ALA A 112 19.42 -2.23 -12.92
CA ALA A 112 18.64 -1.37 -13.81
C ALA A 112 17.89 -0.28 -13.03
N LEU A 113 17.22 -0.64 -11.93
CA LEU A 113 16.53 0.33 -11.07
C LEU A 113 17.50 1.34 -10.45
N LYS A 114 18.67 0.88 -10.01
CA LYS A 114 19.73 1.75 -9.48
C LYS A 114 20.24 2.74 -10.54
N ALA A 115 20.47 2.25 -11.75
CA ALA A 115 20.88 3.06 -12.89
C ALA A 115 19.81 4.10 -13.26
N LEU A 116 18.51 3.73 -13.24
CA LEU A 116 17.41 4.66 -13.49
C LEU A 116 17.38 5.81 -12.48
N ILE A 117 17.51 5.52 -11.19
CA ILE A 117 17.50 6.55 -10.14
C ILE A 117 18.67 7.51 -10.37
N LYS A 118 19.87 6.96 -10.60
CA LYS A 118 21.10 7.74 -10.71
C LYS A 118 21.19 8.53 -12.01
N GLU A 119 21.08 7.87 -13.16
CA GLU A 119 21.40 8.43 -14.48
C GLU A 119 20.14 8.77 -15.29
N GLY A 120 19.03 8.06 -15.06
CA GLY A 120 17.78 8.25 -15.80
C GLY A 120 17.73 7.45 -17.10
N ILE A 121 17.01 7.98 -18.09
CA ILE A 121 16.88 7.39 -19.43
C ILE A 121 17.44 8.34 -20.49
N ASN A 122 17.85 7.80 -21.64
CA ASN A 122 18.21 8.57 -22.81
C ASN A 122 16.98 8.89 -23.69
N ASP A 123 17.20 9.58 -24.81
CA ASP A 123 16.15 9.95 -25.77
C ASP A 123 15.42 8.75 -26.39
N LYS A 124 16.08 7.57 -26.41
CA LYS A 124 15.51 6.29 -26.85
C LYS A 124 14.85 5.50 -25.70
N ARG A 125 14.48 6.19 -24.61
CA ARG A 125 13.85 5.63 -23.41
C ARG A 125 14.57 4.43 -22.79
N THR A 126 15.89 4.34 -23.00
CA THR A 126 16.73 3.28 -22.45
C THR A 126 17.36 3.77 -21.15
N ILE A 127 17.35 2.94 -20.10
CA ILE A 127 18.01 3.26 -18.83
C ILE A 127 19.53 3.36 -19.04
N VAL A 128 20.07 4.55 -18.79
CA VAL A 128 21.49 4.85 -19.01
C VAL A 128 22.33 4.13 -17.96
N GLY A 129 23.37 3.40 -18.40
CA GLY A 129 24.27 2.66 -17.52
C GLY A 129 23.73 1.30 -17.04
N SER A 130 22.56 0.87 -17.51
CA SER A 130 22.03 -0.47 -17.21
C SER A 130 22.75 -1.55 -18.03
N GLN A 131 23.04 -2.68 -17.39
CA GLN A 131 23.57 -3.90 -18.03
C GLN A 131 22.48 -4.95 -18.32
N ALA A 132 21.21 -4.60 -18.08
CA ALA A 132 20.09 -5.48 -18.34
C ALA A 132 19.86 -5.68 -19.85
N VAL A 133 19.14 -6.74 -20.21
CA VAL A 133 18.96 -7.15 -21.62
C VAL A 133 17.94 -6.25 -22.34
N THR A 134 16.89 -5.82 -21.65
CA THR A 134 15.82 -4.97 -22.19
C THR A 134 15.41 -3.79 -21.28
N PRO A 135 16.34 -2.88 -20.91
CA PRO A 135 16.11 -1.80 -19.97
C PRO A 135 15.39 -0.60 -20.61
N TYR A 136 14.23 -0.82 -21.21
CA TYR A 136 13.47 0.20 -21.94
C TYR A 136 12.17 0.56 -21.20
N LEU A 137 11.88 1.86 -21.07
CA LEU A 137 10.69 2.38 -20.38
C LEU A 137 9.76 3.14 -21.35
N PHE A 138 9.07 2.40 -22.23
CA PHE A 138 8.21 2.97 -23.27
C PHE A 138 6.85 3.45 -22.80
N ASN A 139 6.36 2.92 -21.68
CA ASN A 139 4.98 3.11 -21.23
C ASN A 139 4.83 4.20 -20.18
N THR A 140 5.93 4.62 -19.55
CA THR A 140 5.92 5.65 -18.50
C THR A 140 6.18 7.05 -19.07
N PRO A 141 5.37 8.08 -18.72
CA PRO A 141 5.64 9.46 -19.12
C PRO A 141 6.99 9.99 -18.61
N LEU A 142 7.69 10.80 -19.41
CA LEU A 142 8.99 11.38 -19.03
C LEU A 142 8.92 12.21 -17.74
N GLY A 143 7.81 12.94 -17.55
CA GLY A 143 7.54 13.71 -16.33
C GLY A 143 7.51 12.83 -15.08
N ALA A 144 6.91 11.64 -15.15
CA ALA A 144 6.86 10.69 -14.05
C ALA A 144 8.25 10.11 -13.74
N ILE A 145 9.07 9.80 -14.75
CA ILE A 145 10.45 9.34 -14.54
C ILE A 145 11.30 10.42 -13.87
N LYS A 146 11.21 11.67 -14.36
CA LYS A 146 11.92 12.80 -13.75
C LYS A 146 11.47 13.03 -12.30
N ARG A 147 10.16 12.96 -12.05
CA ARG A 147 9.59 13.08 -10.72
C ARG A 147 10.08 11.98 -9.78
N PHE A 148 10.04 10.72 -10.21
CA PHE A 148 10.50 9.58 -9.42
C PHE A 148 11.95 9.74 -8.93
N ARG A 149 12.85 10.16 -9.83
CA ARG A 149 14.26 10.43 -9.51
C ARG A 149 14.45 11.57 -8.52
N GLY A 150 13.66 12.64 -8.64
CA GLY A 150 13.72 13.76 -7.71
C GLY A 150 13.08 13.46 -6.35
N GLN A 151 12.06 12.61 -6.34
CA GLN A 151 11.26 12.33 -5.15
C GLN A 151 11.92 11.35 -4.18
N THR A 152 12.64 10.35 -4.70
CA THR A 152 13.13 9.21 -3.91
C THR A 152 14.64 9.21 -3.72
N THR A 153 15.06 8.76 -2.55
CA THR A 153 16.44 8.38 -2.22
C THR A 153 16.53 6.87 -2.11
N LEU A 154 17.51 6.27 -2.79
CA LEU A 154 17.75 4.83 -2.73
C LEU A 154 18.46 4.45 -1.42
N VAL A 155 17.95 3.44 -0.73
CA VAL A 155 18.66 2.71 0.32
C VAL A 155 19.01 1.33 -0.26
N ASP A 156 20.27 1.17 -0.69
CA ASP A 156 20.73 -0.04 -1.37
C ASP A 156 21.12 -1.12 -0.34
N LEU A 157 20.29 -2.16 -0.27
CA LEU A 157 20.51 -3.39 0.49
C LEU A 157 20.49 -4.60 -0.47
N THR A 158 20.95 -4.44 -1.71
CA THR A 158 21.08 -5.54 -2.66
C THR A 158 21.92 -6.68 -2.04
N GLU A 159 21.53 -7.93 -2.29
CA GLU A 159 22.05 -9.15 -1.67
C GLU A 159 21.69 -9.34 -0.17
N GLU A 160 21.05 -8.38 0.48
CA GLU A 160 20.54 -8.56 1.85
C GLU A 160 19.26 -9.39 1.84
N MET A 161 19.26 -10.47 2.64
CA MET A 161 18.15 -11.41 2.82
C MET A 161 17.68 -11.51 4.28
N ASN A 162 18.30 -10.76 5.20
CA ASN A 162 17.93 -10.73 6.60
C ASN A 162 16.75 -9.76 6.84
N SER A 163 15.62 -10.32 7.24
CA SER A 163 14.40 -9.55 7.55
C SER A 163 14.59 -8.52 8.66
N GLU A 164 15.47 -8.77 9.64
CA GLU A 164 15.71 -7.82 10.74
C GLU A 164 16.45 -6.57 10.26
N ILE A 165 17.37 -6.73 9.31
CA ILE A 165 18.11 -5.60 8.70
C ILE A 165 17.14 -4.76 7.86
N ILE A 166 16.27 -5.40 7.09
CA ILE A 166 15.24 -4.72 6.29
C ILE A 166 14.24 -3.99 7.19
N ALA A 167 13.77 -4.63 8.28
CA ALA A 167 12.92 -3.99 9.27
C ALA A 167 13.61 -2.75 9.88
N LYS A 168 14.88 -2.88 10.29
CA LYS A 168 15.65 -1.76 10.84
C LYS A 168 15.82 -0.62 9.84
N ALA A 169 16.00 -0.92 8.55
CA ALA A 169 16.06 0.09 7.50
C ALA A 169 14.73 0.85 7.36
N VAL A 170 13.60 0.12 7.30
CA VAL A 170 12.25 0.72 7.27
C VAL A 170 12.02 1.59 8.49
N TRP A 171 12.29 1.06 9.69
CA TRP A 171 12.16 1.77 10.96
C TRP A 171 12.95 3.08 10.96
N SER A 172 14.21 3.04 10.51
CA SER A 172 15.10 4.21 10.50
C SER A 172 14.60 5.33 9.58
N CYS A 173 13.87 4.99 8.51
CA CYS A 173 13.40 5.97 7.53
C CYS A 173 12.17 6.77 7.97
N TYR A 174 11.34 6.26 8.89
CA TYR A 174 10.15 7.00 9.35
C TYR A 174 10.34 7.70 10.70
N GLN A 175 11.55 7.69 11.26
CA GLN A 175 11.86 8.43 12.49
C GLN A 175 11.84 9.94 12.24
N GLU A 176 11.36 10.71 13.21
CA GLU A 176 11.38 12.18 13.13
C GLU A 176 12.79 12.76 13.19
N ASN A 177 13.68 12.12 13.95
CA ASN A 177 15.06 12.55 14.11
C ASN A 177 16.00 11.73 13.23
N PRO A 178 17.08 12.34 12.69
CA PRO A 178 18.14 11.65 11.98
C PRO A 178 18.64 10.42 12.75
N THR A 179 18.48 9.26 12.13
CA THR A 179 18.75 7.95 12.71
C THR A 179 19.85 7.26 11.90
N PRO A 180 20.96 6.86 12.53
CA PRO A 180 22.07 6.22 11.83
C PRO A 180 21.70 4.79 11.41
N PHE A 181 21.92 4.48 10.14
CA PHE A 181 21.74 3.14 9.58
C PHE A 181 22.80 2.86 8.52
N GLN A 182 23.72 1.92 8.80
CA GLN A 182 24.78 1.47 7.88
C GLN A 182 25.54 2.61 7.16
N GLY A 183 25.90 3.66 7.90
CA GLY A 183 26.63 4.82 7.36
C GLY A 183 25.74 5.88 6.70
N LEU A 184 24.44 5.64 6.59
CA LEU A 184 23.42 6.61 6.20
C LEU A 184 22.80 7.26 7.45
N SER A 185 22.28 8.46 7.27
CA SER A 185 21.46 9.16 8.26
C SER A 185 20.05 9.29 7.69
N LEU A 186 19.12 8.49 8.20
CA LEU A 186 17.76 8.35 7.69
C LEU A 186 16.77 9.00 8.66
N CYS A 187 15.73 9.63 8.14
CA CYS A 187 14.61 10.19 8.91
C CYS A 187 13.49 10.53 7.94
N ASP A 188 12.27 10.71 8.43
CA ASP A 188 11.16 11.12 7.60
C ASP A 188 11.29 12.60 7.23
N PRO A 189 11.50 12.97 5.95
CA PRO A 189 11.66 14.36 5.58
C PRO A 189 10.30 15.01 5.23
N GLY A 190 9.19 14.29 5.44
CA GLY A 190 7.86 14.69 4.98
C GLY A 190 7.65 14.44 3.48
N ALA A 191 6.46 14.81 3.01
CA ALA A 191 6.04 14.66 1.63
C ALA A 191 6.92 15.46 0.66
N PHE A 192 7.02 14.97 -0.56
CA PHE A 192 7.62 15.73 -1.64
C PHE A 192 6.81 17.00 -1.94
N VAL A 193 7.49 18.07 -2.34
CA VAL A 193 6.94 19.42 -2.40
C VAL A 193 5.78 19.58 -3.40
N GLU A 194 5.78 18.84 -4.49
CA GLU A 194 4.69 18.88 -5.48
C GLU A 194 3.71 17.70 -5.24
N THR A 195 2.47 17.89 -5.65
CA THR A 195 1.39 16.90 -5.48
C THR A 195 1.71 15.58 -6.19
N GLY A 196 0.98 14.51 -5.81
CA GLY A 196 1.12 13.21 -6.45
C GLY A 196 0.72 13.25 -7.92
N LEU A 197 1.33 12.39 -8.73
CA LEU A 197 1.03 12.22 -10.15
C LEU A 197 0.28 10.91 -10.36
N SER A 198 -0.94 11.00 -10.89
CA SER A 198 -1.63 9.79 -11.39
C SER A 198 -0.94 9.33 -12.67
N CYS A 199 -0.54 8.06 -12.72
CA CYS A 199 0.30 7.49 -13.77
C CYS A 199 -0.18 6.07 -14.07
N ARG A 200 -0.68 5.86 -15.30
CA ARG A 200 -1.03 4.54 -15.82
C ARG A 200 -0.11 4.19 -16.99
N LEU A 201 0.28 2.92 -17.09
CA LEU A 201 1.08 2.45 -18.21
C LEU A 201 0.25 2.43 -19.49
N THR A 202 0.82 2.95 -20.58
CA THR A 202 0.15 2.98 -21.89
C THR A 202 0.13 1.63 -22.60
N TRP A 203 0.92 0.65 -22.15
CA TRP A 203 1.06 -0.68 -22.77
C TRP A 203 1.45 -0.68 -24.26
N LYS A 204 2.14 0.36 -24.73
CA LYS A 204 2.73 0.47 -26.09
C LYS A 204 3.58 -0.73 -26.49
N VAL A 205 4.16 -1.47 -25.54
CA VAL A 205 4.90 -2.70 -25.82
C VAL A 205 4.01 -3.79 -26.45
N LYS A 206 2.70 -3.77 -26.20
CA LYS A 206 1.71 -4.65 -26.86
C LYS A 206 1.28 -4.14 -28.23
N HIS A 207 1.60 -2.89 -28.54
CA HIS A 207 1.31 -2.20 -29.79
C HIS A 207 2.61 -1.60 -30.36
N PRO A 208 3.59 -2.42 -30.79
CA PRO A 208 4.90 -1.92 -31.26
C PRO A 208 4.80 -0.89 -32.39
N GLU A 209 3.69 -0.89 -33.14
CA GLU A 209 3.31 0.10 -34.15
C GLU A 209 3.11 1.52 -33.60
N GLU A 210 2.80 1.69 -32.32
CA GLU A 210 2.62 2.99 -31.64
C GLU A 210 3.91 3.55 -31.04
N ILE A 211 5.00 2.79 -31.12
CA ILE A 211 6.32 3.23 -30.68
C ILE A 211 7.02 3.87 -31.88
N GLU A 212 7.34 5.16 -31.74
CA GLU A 212 8.00 5.88 -32.82
C GLU A 212 9.38 5.29 -33.11
N SER A 213 9.74 5.20 -34.40
CA SER A 213 10.98 4.54 -34.81
C SER A 213 12.26 5.16 -34.22
N TRP A 214 12.22 6.43 -33.82
CA TRP A 214 13.31 7.12 -33.13
C TRP A 214 13.35 6.86 -31.62
N GLU A 215 12.23 6.47 -31.00
CA GLU A 215 12.16 6.08 -29.58
C GLU A 215 12.86 4.73 -29.34
N ILE A 216 13.14 3.96 -30.40
CA ILE A 216 13.64 2.59 -30.31
C ILE A 216 15.10 2.50 -30.76
N ASP A 217 15.93 1.77 -30.01
CA ASP A 217 17.24 1.41 -30.52
C ASP A 217 17.16 0.32 -31.61
N GLY A 218 17.95 0.45 -32.68
CA GLY A 218 17.89 -0.45 -33.83
C GLY A 218 18.15 -1.92 -33.48
N GLU A 219 18.82 -2.19 -32.35
CA GLU A 219 19.00 -3.54 -31.80
C GLU A 219 17.73 -4.13 -31.19
N PHE A 220 16.85 -3.33 -30.60
CA PHE A 220 15.56 -3.80 -30.06
C PHE A 220 14.60 -4.19 -31.18
N LEU A 221 14.56 -3.44 -32.28
CA LEU A 221 13.80 -3.82 -33.48
C LEU A 221 14.28 -5.16 -34.06
N LYS A 222 15.58 -5.46 -33.99
CA LYS A 222 16.12 -6.77 -34.38
C LYS A 222 15.64 -7.88 -33.43
N LYS A 223 15.68 -7.65 -32.11
CA LYS A 223 15.21 -8.62 -31.09
C LYS A 223 13.70 -8.88 -31.13
N ILE A 224 12.87 -7.89 -31.51
CA ILE A 224 11.43 -8.08 -31.72
C ILE A 224 11.15 -8.85 -33.03
N LYS A 225 11.93 -8.56 -34.08
CA LYS A 225 11.76 -9.18 -35.41
C LYS A 225 12.32 -10.59 -35.50
N GLU A 226 13.23 -10.99 -34.63
CA GLU A 226 13.64 -12.39 -34.46
C GLU A 226 12.54 -13.13 -33.71
N PRO A 227 11.76 -14.02 -34.37
CA PRO A 227 10.91 -14.94 -33.62
C PRO A 227 11.81 -15.75 -32.70
N LEU A 228 11.35 -16.01 -31.48
CA LEU A 228 11.93 -17.03 -30.60
C LEU A 228 11.90 -18.40 -31.29
N GLU A 229 12.83 -18.68 -32.20
CA GLU A 229 13.14 -20.01 -32.70
C GLU A 229 13.89 -20.78 -31.60
N LYS A 230 13.22 -21.03 -30.47
CA LYS A 230 13.59 -22.17 -29.64
C LYS A 230 13.15 -23.42 -30.37
N LYS A 231 14.14 -24.15 -30.89
CA LYS A 231 14.11 -25.52 -31.42
C LYS A 231 12.85 -26.29 -30.99
N VAL A 232 11.80 -26.21 -31.80
CA VAL A 232 10.74 -27.22 -31.81
C VAL A 232 11.36 -28.42 -32.51
N GLY A 233 11.48 -29.53 -31.79
CA GLY A 233 11.84 -30.82 -32.38
C GLY A 233 10.96 -31.12 -33.58
N GLU A 234 11.52 -31.86 -34.54
CA GLU A 234 10.94 -32.17 -35.85
C GLU A 234 9.40 -32.29 -35.87
N PRO A 235 8.72 -31.74 -36.89
CA PRO A 235 7.27 -31.72 -36.91
C PRO A 235 6.73 -33.15 -37.06
N MET A 236 6.11 -33.67 -35.99
CA MET A 236 5.18 -34.78 -36.12
C MET A 236 4.01 -34.34 -37.00
N LYS A 237 3.88 -34.99 -38.16
CA LYS A 237 2.69 -34.91 -39.01
C LYS A 237 1.46 -35.27 -38.18
N GLY A 238 0.53 -34.33 -37.98
CA GLY A 238 -0.70 -34.62 -37.27
C GLY A 238 -1.69 -33.46 -37.14
N ASN A 239 -2.78 -33.54 -37.90
CA ASN A 239 -4.06 -32.82 -37.76
C ASN A 239 -4.13 -31.33 -38.15
N GLU A 240 -4.32 -31.10 -39.45
CA GLU A 240 -4.86 -29.85 -40.04
C GLU A 240 -6.13 -29.32 -39.34
N ARG A 241 -6.89 -30.20 -38.67
CA ARG A 241 -8.06 -29.82 -37.87
C ARG A 241 -7.73 -28.97 -36.65
N ILE A 242 -6.59 -29.20 -35.99
CA ILE A 242 -6.20 -28.42 -34.79
C ILE A 242 -5.80 -27.01 -35.22
N VAL A 243 -5.00 -26.88 -36.29
CA VAL A 243 -4.62 -25.58 -36.86
C VAL A 243 -5.84 -24.78 -37.34
N SER A 244 -6.82 -25.46 -37.94
CA SER A 244 -8.11 -24.87 -38.33
C SER A 244 -8.91 -24.36 -37.12
N LEU A 245 -8.98 -25.13 -36.04
CA LEU A 245 -9.65 -24.75 -34.80
C LEU A 245 -8.97 -23.57 -34.11
N THR A 246 -7.63 -23.54 -34.06
CA THR A 246 -6.88 -22.43 -33.48
C THR A 246 -7.12 -21.13 -34.24
N LYS A 247 -7.17 -21.17 -35.58
CA LYS A 247 -7.49 -19.99 -36.40
C LYS A 247 -8.91 -19.49 -36.18
N ARG A 248 -9.88 -20.40 -36.01
CA ARG A 248 -11.27 -20.02 -35.70
C ARG A 248 -11.40 -19.41 -34.31
N LEU A 249 -10.71 -19.96 -33.31
CA LEU A 249 -10.68 -19.43 -31.96
C LEU A 249 -10.07 -18.02 -31.90
N LEU A 250 -8.99 -17.78 -32.67
CA LEU A 250 -8.37 -16.47 -32.79
C LEU A 250 -9.35 -15.43 -33.36
N LYS A 251 -10.09 -15.81 -34.41
CA LYS A 251 -11.09 -14.94 -35.03
C LYS A 251 -12.26 -14.61 -34.07
N VAL A 252 -12.69 -15.58 -33.26
CA VAL A 252 -13.72 -15.35 -32.23
C VAL A 252 -13.21 -14.41 -31.14
N THR A 253 -11.93 -14.47 -30.79
CA THR A 253 -11.34 -13.56 -29.80
C THR A 253 -11.25 -12.12 -30.32
N GLU A 254 -10.93 -11.95 -31.60
CA GLU A 254 -10.94 -10.64 -32.28
C GLU A 254 -12.34 -10.02 -32.33
N GLU A 255 -13.37 -10.80 -32.63
CA GLU A 255 -14.76 -10.32 -32.66
C GLU A 255 -15.28 -9.95 -31.26
N LEU A 256 -14.95 -10.73 -30.23
CA LEU A 256 -15.29 -10.41 -28.83
C LEU A 256 -14.61 -9.12 -28.34
N ALA A 257 -13.37 -8.87 -28.75
CA ALA A 257 -12.66 -7.64 -28.44
C ALA A 257 -13.26 -6.41 -29.17
N GLY A 258 -13.87 -6.61 -30.34
CA GLY A 258 -14.66 -5.58 -31.03
C GLY A 258 -15.94 -5.23 -30.28
N ILE A 259 -16.67 -6.24 -29.80
CA ILE A 259 -17.90 -6.05 -29.00
C ILE A 259 -17.59 -5.33 -27.69
N ALA A 260 -16.49 -5.70 -27.00
CA ALA A 260 -16.08 -5.04 -25.76
C ALA A 260 -15.81 -3.54 -25.95
N ARG A 261 -15.22 -3.13 -27.10
CA ARG A 261 -14.99 -1.72 -27.43
C ARG A 261 -16.30 -0.95 -27.63
N LEU A 262 -17.26 -1.53 -28.35
CA LEU A 262 -18.58 -0.93 -28.53
C LEU A 262 -19.33 -0.77 -27.19
N CYS A 263 -19.18 -1.73 -26.27
CA CYS A 263 -19.76 -1.62 -24.93
C CYS A 263 -19.12 -0.51 -24.08
N ILE A 264 -17.83 -0.25 -24.26
CA ILE A 264 -17.11 0.83 -23.55
C ILE A 264 -17.50 2.20 -24.12
N GLU A 265 -17.61 2.34 -25.44
CA GLU A 265 -18.05 3.59 -26.07
C GLU A 265 -19.47 4.01 -25.65
N GLU A 266 -20.38 3.05 -25.42
CA GLU A 266 -21.74 3.37 -24.95
C GLU A 266 -21.79 3.76 -23.46
N LEU A 267 -20.79 3.36 -22.66
CA LEU A 267 -20.66 3.74 -21.24
C LEU A 267 -20.05 5.14 -21.05
N GLU A 268 -19.37 5.68 -22.06
CA GLU A 268 -18.63 6.95 -21.98
C GLU A 268 -19.39 8.17 -22.54
N ARG A 269 -20.69 8.04 -22.84
CA ARG A 269 -21.52 9.19 -23.22
C ARG A 269 -21.66 10.16 -22.03
N PRO A 270 -21.22 11.43 -22.14
CA PRO A 270 -21.26 12.36 -21.02
C PRO A 270 -22.68 12.89 -20.76
N GLU A 271 -23.20 12.68 -19.56
CA GLU A 271 -24.28 13.48 -18.99
C GLU A 271 -23.72 14.85 -18.54
N GLU A 272 -23.96 15.89 -19.32
CA GLU A 272 -23.82 17.28 -18.87
C GLU A 272 -24.95 17.62 -17.88
N ALA A 273 -24.60 17.96 -16.63
CA ALA A 273 -25.22 19.08 -15.89
C ALA A 273 -24.71 19.23 -14.43
N LEU A 274 -24.24 20.46 -14.13
CA LEU A 274 -24.52 21.23 -12.90
C LEU A 274 -23.96 20.75 -11.54
N ARG A 275 -22.87 21.38 -11.07
CA ARG A 275 -22.92 22.53 -10.13
C ARG A 275 -21.55 22.79 -9.48
N GLU A 276 -20.96 23.92 -9.84
CA GLU A 276 -20.09 24.66 -8.94
C GLU A 276 -20.92 25.19 -7.75
N LYS A 277 -20.50 24.85 -6.53
CA LYS A 277 -20.73 25.69 -5.36
C LYS A 277 -19.44 25.76 -4.57
N SER A 278 -18.89 26.96 -4.58
CA SER A 278 -17.92 27.50 -3.62
C SER A 278 -18.26 27.11 -2.19
N LEU A 279 -17.27 26.58 -1.46
CA LEU A 279 -17.26 26.59 0.00
C LEU A 279 -15.98 27.27 0.47
N GLU A 280 -16.20 28.27 1.32
CA GLU A 280 -15.24 29.24 1.83
C GLU A 280 -14.13 28.59 2.68
N GLU A 281 -12.93 29.15 2.58
CA GLU A 281 -11.78 28.81 3.42
C GLU A 281 -12.06 29.13 4.89
N VAL A 282 -12.35 28.11 5.69
CA VAL A 282 -12.24 28.21 7.15
C VAL A 282 -10.77 28.01 7.51
N LYS A 283 -10.07 29.09 7.88
CA LYS A 283 -8.74 29.00 8.50
C LYS A 283 -8.86 28.37 9.89
N PRO A 284 -8.31 27.17 10.14
CA PRO A 284 -8.23 26.65 11.50
C PRO A 284 -7.08 27.35 12.23
N GLN A 285 -7.39 27.98 13.35
CA GLN A 285 -6.35 28.37 14.31
C GLN A 285 -5.85 27.10 15.00
N LEU A 286 -4.62 26.71 14.72
CA LEU A 286 -3.95 25.60 15.41
C LEU A 286 -3.42 26.07 16.78
N PRO A 287 -3.64 25.30 17.85
CA PRO A 287 -3.13 25.61 19.17
C PRO A 287 -1.60 25.44 19.23
N ILE A 288 -0.99 26.25 20.10
CA ILE A 288 0.45 26.31 20.36
C ILE A 288 0.94 24.92 20.82
N PRO A 289 1.97 24.33 20.18
CA PRO A 289 2.51 23.04 20.61
C PRO A 289 3.27 23.20 21.92
N MET A 290 2.68 22.72 23.01
CA MET A 290 3.41 22.48 24.24
C MET A 290 4.30 21.25 24.05
N ARG A 291 5.59 21.35 24.38
CA ARG A 291 6.46 20.19 24.55
C ARG A 291 5.82 19.25 25.56
N GLU A 292 5.26 18.13 25.11
CA GLU A 292 4.78 17.09 26.01
C GLU A 292 5.98 16.27 26.51
N GLU A 293 6.09 16.17 27.82
CA GLU A 293 7.05 15.29 28.49
C GLU A 293 6.79 13.84 28.07
N PRO A 294 7.84 12.99 27.99
CA PRO A 294 7.67 11.59 27.64
C PRO A 294 6.64 10.92 28.56
N LEU A 295 5.63 10.28 27.96
CA LEU A 295 4.55 9.62 28.67
C LEU A 295 5.11 8.45 29.50
N THR A 296 4.69 8.35 30.75
CA THR A 296 5.00 7.19 31.60
C THR A 296 4.28 5.94 31.08
N GLU A 297 4.73 4.74 31.47
CA GLU A 297 4.05 3.49 31.07
C GLU A 297 2.59 3.43 31.52
N GLU A 298 2.28 4.01 32.69
CA GLU A 298 0.92 4.12 33.21
C GLU A 298 0.09 5.11 32.38
N GLU A 299 0.66 6.24 31.96
CA GLU A 299 -0.01 7.19 31.05
C GLU A 299 -0.27 6.56 29.68
N LEU A 300 0.71 5.83 29.16
CA LEU A 300 0.61 5.14 27.88
C LEU A 300 -0.49 4.07 27.90
N TYR A 301 -0.66 3.37 29.03
CA TYR A 301 -1.77 2.44 29.24
C TYR A 301 -3.11 3.16 29.02
N PHE A 302 -3.40 4.25 29.73
CA PHE A 302 -4.69 4.95 29.57
C PHE A 302 -4.87 5.57 28.18
N VAL A 303 -3.81 6.14 27.59
CA VAL A 303 -3.87 6.67 26.22
C VAL A 303 -4.22 5.58 25.21
N ASN A 304 -3.64 4.39 25.33
CA ASN A 304 -3.95 3.25 24.47
C ASN A 304 -5.40 2.77 24.67
N GLN A 305 -5.87 2.71 25.92
CA GLN A 305 -7.28 2.39 26.20
C GLN A 305 -8.23 3.36 25.48
N LEU A 306 -8.00 4.67 25.62
CA LEU A 306 -8.82 5.70 24.97
C LEU A 306 -8.80 5.56 23.44
N ARG A 307 -7.64 5.27 22.84
CA ARG A 307 -7.53 4.98 21.40
C ARG A 307 -8.39 3.77 20.98
N GLY A 308 -8.35 2.69 21.75
CA GLY A 308 -9.20 1.53 21.55
C GLY A 308 -10.69 1.89 21.59
N TYR A 309 -11.10 2.68 22.60
CA TYR A 309 -12.48 3.16 22.73
C TYR A 309 -12.94 4.01 21.55
N ARG A 310 -12.06 4.86 20.97
CA ARG A 310 -12.40 5.61 19.74
C ARG A 310 -12.71 4.68 18.57
N GLY A 311 -11.88 3.66 18.34
CA GLY A 311 -12.08 2.69 17.27
C GLY A 311 -13.38 1.90 17.43
N VAL A 312 -13.65 1.43 18.65
CA VAL A 312 -14.88 0.67 18.95
C VAL A 312 -16.12 1.54 18.85
N LEU A 313 -16.08 2.78 19.34
CA LEU A 313 -17.22 3.68 19.23
C LEU A 313 -17.52 4.03 17.77
N ALA A 314 -16.49 4.23 16.94
CA ALA A 314 -16.67 4.45 15.51
C ALA A 314 -17.31 3.24 14.83
N ALA A 315 -16.85 2.01 15.15
CA ALA A 315 -17.44 0.78 14.64
C ALA A 315 -18.90 0.61 15.09
N PHE A 316 -19.21 0.86 16.36
CA PHE A 316 -20.58 0.78 16.87
C PHE A 316 -21.51 1.80 16.20
N LYS A 317 -21.07 3.05 16.04
CA LYS A 317 -21.84 4.08 15.31
C LYS A 317 -22.04 3.73 13.83
N ALA A 318 -21.07 3.09 13.18
CA ALA A 318 -21.21 2.62 11.81
C ALA A 318 -22.20 1.44 11.70
N LEU A 319 -22.16 0.51 12.66
CA LEU A 319 -23.12 -0.58 12.75
C LEU A 319 -24.55 -0.09 13.00
N ASP A 320 -24.70 0.90 13.88
CA ASP A 320 -25.97 1.55 14.21
C ASP A 320 -26.55 2.33 13.01
N ARG A 321 -25.74 2.77 12.05
CA ARG A 321 -26.23 3.61 10.93
C ARG A 321 -26.59 2.84 9.66
N ASP A 322 -26.01 1.67 9.41
CA ASP A 322 -26.10 1.05 8.07
C ASP A 322 -25.85 -0.47 8.06
N ILE A 323 -24.66 -0.91 8.51
CA ILE A 323 -24.16 -2.28 8.22
C ILE A 323 -24.97 -3.37 8.94
N CYS A 324 -25.51 -3.07 10.12
CA CYS A 324 -26.11 -4.07 11.01
C CYS A 324 -27.18 -3.44 11.91
N HIS A 325 -27.93 -2.44 11.41
CA HIS A 325 -28.93 -1.69 12.19
C HIS A 325 -29.94 -2.63 12.90
N ASP A 326 -30.35 -3.71 12.21
CA ASP A 326 -31.24 -4.75 12.74
C ASP A 326 -30.52 -5.93 13.43
N GLY A 327 -29.20 -5.84 13.59
CA GLY A 327 -28.37 -6.89 14.17
C GLY A 327 -28.24 -6.77 15.69
N CYS A 328 -28.95 -7.63 16.40
CA CYS A 328 -29.08 -7.59 17.88
C CYS A 328 -27.79 -7.89 18.69
N SER A 329 -26.62 -8.09 18.06
CA SER A 329 -25.34 -8.23 18.79
C SER A 329 -24.75 -6.88 19.23
N LEU A 330 -25.14 -5.78 18.58
CA LEU A 330 -24.66 -4.45 18.94
C LEU A 330 -25.05 -4.06 20.38
N PRO A 331 -26.31 -4.23 20.84
CA PRO A 331 -26.69 -4.02 22.23
C PRO A 331 -25.81 -4.73 23.26
N ALA A 332 -25.57 -6.02 23.08
CA ALA A 332 -24.73 -6.80 23.99
C ALA A 332 -23.26 -6.30 23.98
N ALA A 333 -22.74 -5.92 22.80
CA ALA A 333 -21.40 -5.37 22.66
C ALA A 333 -21.26 -3.99 23.32
N VAL A 334 -22.27 -3.11 23.17
CA VAL A 334 -22.35 -1.80 23.82
C VAL A 334 -22.35 -1.96 25.34
N ILE A 335 -23.18 -2.86 25.89
CA ILE A 335 -23.23 -3.15 27.33
C ILE A 335 -21.86 -3.62 27.85
N SER A 336 -21.18 -4.50 27.10
CA SER A 336 -19.85 -5.00 27.46
C SER A 336 -18.79 -3.90 27.45
N ALA A 337 -18.79 -3.04 26.43
CA ALA A 337 -17.91 -1.89 26.34
C ALA A 337 -18.14 -0.91 27.50
N SER A 338 -19.40 -0.64 27.85
CA SER A 338 -19.79 0.20 28.98
C SER A 338 -19.31 -0.36 30.32
N LYS A 339 -19.44 -1.67 30.54
CA LYS A 339 -18.91 -2.33 31.76
C LYS A 339 -17.39 -2.19 31.84
N ARG A 340 -16.70 -2.36 30.72
CA ARG A 340 -15.24 -2.25 30.65
C ARG A 340 -14.78 -0.79 30.87
N LEU A 341 -15.56 0.19 30.41
CA LEU A 341 -15.27 1.62 30.58
C LEU A 341 -15.40 2.02 32.06
N LYS A 342 -16.42 1.50 32.75
CA LYS A 342 -16.58 1.67 34.20
C LYS A 342 -15.39 1.10 34.98
N ASN A 343 -14.90 -0.09 34.59
CA ASN A 343 -13.70 -0.64 35.21
C ASN A 343 -12.47 0.24 34.96
N LEU A 344 -12.35 0.82 33.77
CA LEU A 344 -11.24 1.72 33.43
C LEU A 344 -11.26 3.02 34.27
N LYS A 345 -12.45 3.59 34.52
CA LYS A 345 -12.63 4.73 35.45
C LYS A 345 -12.14 4.37 36.85
N VAL A 346 -12.54 3.21 37.38
CA VAL A 346 -12.06 2.73 38.69
C VAL A 346 -10.53 2.53 38.71
N SER A 347 -9.93 2.09 37.60
CA SER A 347 -8.48 1.99 37.48
C SER A 347 -7.79 3.36 37.43
N LEU A 348 -8.41 4.36 36.78
CA LEU A 348 -7.88 5.73 36.73
C LEU A 348 -7.85 6.36 38.12
N ASP A 349 -8.91 6.20 38.91
CA ASP A 349 -8.98 6.71 40.29
C ASP A 349 -7.81 6.17 41.14
N LYS A 350 -7.46 4.89 40.94
CA LYS A 350 -6.39 4.18 41.65
C LYS A 350 -4.98 4.41 41.08
N SER A 351 -4.86 5.07 39.93
CA SER A 351 -3.57 5.29 39.25
C SER A 351 -2.68 6.30 40.00
N PHE A 352 -1.36 6.28 39.73
CA PHE A 352 -0.41 7.25 40.29
C PHE A 352 -0.22 8.49 39.40
N LEU A 353 -1.11 8.69 38.42
CA LEU A 353 -1.04 9.81 37.50
C LEU A 353 -1.24 11.16 38.22
N PRO A 354 -0.58 12.25 37.75
CA PRO A 354 -0.84 13.59 38.25
C PRO A 354 -2.31 13.99 38.09
N ASP A 355 -2.87 14.73 39.05
CA ASP A 355 -4.30 15.10 39.09
C ASP A 355 -4.76 15.78 37.79
N LYS A 356 -3.96 16.69 37.25
CA LYS A 356 -4.24 17.37 35.97
C LYS A 356 -4.40 16.40 34.79
N LYS A 357 -3.64 15.31 34.78
CA LYS A 357 -3.73 14.26 33.74
C LYS A 357 -4.92 13.34 34.01
N LYS A 358 -5.20 13.00 35.28
CA LYS A 358 -6.41 12.27 35.66
C LYS A 358 -7.67 13.00 35.22
N GLU A 359 -7.79 14.29 35.49
CA GLU A 359 -8.93 15.11 35.06
C GLU A 359 -9.12 15.09 33.53
N LYS A 360 -8.02 15.20 32.76
CA LYS A 360 -8.07 15.12 31.29
C LYS A 360 -8.58 13.77 30.79
N ILE A 361 -8.04 12.67 31.33
CA ILE A 361 -8.44 11.31 30.94
C ILE A 361 -9.89 11.06 31.39
N GLN A 362 -10.26 11.48 32.60
CA GLN A 362 -11.61 11.33 33.14
C GLN A 362 -12.65 12.00 32.24
N LYS A 363 -12.37 13.21 31.76
CA LYS A 363 -13.23 13.91 30.81
C LYS A 363 -13.47 13.09 29.53
N GLU A 364 -12.41 12.53 28.94
CA GLU A 364 -12.56 11.67 27.75
C GLU A 364 -13.35 10.39 28.06
N LEU A 365 -13.15 9.78 29.25
CA LEU A 365 -13.94 8.62 29.67
C LEU A 365 -15.43 8.96 29.87
N ASP A 366 -15.76 10.16 30.34
CA ASP A 366 -17.14 10.64 30.47
C ASP A 366 -17.79 10.83 29.11
N GLU A 367 -17.06 11.42 28.14
CA GLU A 367 -17.51 11.57 26.75
C GLU A 367 -17.79 10.20 26.08
N PHE A 368 -16.94 9.20 26.33
CA PHE A 368 -17.19 7.83 25.85
C PHE A 368 -18.41 7.19 26.51
N GLU A 369 -18.64 7.43 27.80
CA GLU A 369 -19.79 6.89 28.50
C GLU A 369 -21.09 7.46 27.95
N GLU A 370 -21.16 8.77 27.74
CA GLU A 370 -22.31 9.44 27.11
C GLU A 370 -22.57 8.89 25.70
N ALA A 371 -21.51 8.71 24.90
CA ALA A 371 -21.63 8.19 23.55
C ALA A 371 -22.10 6.72 23.50
N LEU A 372 -21.71 5.88 24.47
CA LEU A 372 -22.20 4.50 24.59
C LEU A 372 -23.65 4.45 25.11
N GLN A 373 -24.06 5.41 25.95
CA GLN A 373 -25.44 5.52 26.41
C GLN A 373 -26.40 5.90 25.26
N GLY A 374 -25.92 6.65 24.27
CA GLY A 374 -26.68 7.00 23.07
C GLY A 374 -26.84 5.88 22.03
N LEU A 375 -26.26 4.70 22.25
CA LEU A 375 -26.34 3.54 21.35
C LEU A 375 -27.38 2.51 21.84
N PRO A 376 -27.89 1.63 20.95
CA PRO A 376 -28.85 0.60 21.32
C PRO A 376 -28.37 -0.30 22.46
N GLN A 377 -29.22 -0.55 23.46
CA GLN A 377 -28.94 -1.44 24.60
C GLN A 377 -30.02 -2.51 24.81
N ASP A 378 -31.08 -2.49 24.00
CA ASP A 378 -32.15 -3.49 24.10
C ASP A 378 -31.69 -4.84 23.53
N THR A 379 -31.66 -5.86 24.39
CA THR A 379 -31.31 -7.24 24.03
C THR A 379 -32.54 -8.15 23.84
N SER A 380 -33.76 -7.59 23.80
CA SER A 380 -35.01 -8.35 23.75
C SER A 380 -35.20 -9.15 22.45
N GLN A 381 -34.62 -8.69 21.35
CA GLN A 381 -34.74 -9.32 20.04
C GLN A 381 -33.63 -10.37 19.79
N PRO A 382 -33.96 -11.55 19.23
CA PRO A 382 -32.97 -12.56 18.92
C PRO A 382 -32.10 -12.13 17.73
N CYS A 383 -30.80 -12.40 17.81
CA CYS A 383 -29.84 -12.05 16.75
C CYS A 383 -30.23 -12.65 15.39
N GLN A 384 -30.15 -11.86 14.31
CA GLN A 384 -30.37 -12.31 12.93
C GLN A 384 -29.50 -13.51 12.53
N LYS A 385 -28.33 -13.68 13.16
CA LYS A 385 -27.49 -14.85 12.99
C LYS A 385 -28.06 -16.10 13.66
N THR A 386 -28.61 -15.96 14.87
CA THR A 386 -29.27 -17.06 15.60
C THR A 386 -30.55 -17.50 14.90
N VAL A 387 -31.26 -16.57 14.24
CA VAL A 387 -32.46 -16.87 13.45
C VAL A 387 -32.18 -17.17 11.96
N GLY A 388 -30.91 -17.23 11.54
CA GLY A 388 -30.51 -17.71 10.20
C GLY A 388 -30.59 -16.70 9.04
N ASN A 389 -30.85 -15.42 9.31
CA ASN A 389 -31.07 -14.38 8.30
C ASN A 389 -29.84 -13.48 8.05
N CYS A 390 -28.69 -13.79 8.67
CA CYS A 390 -27.49 -12.94 8.58
C CYS A 390 -26.71 -13.19 7.27
N THR A 391 -26.47 -12.12 6.50
CA THR A 391 -25.69 -12.15 5.25
C THR A 391 -24.18 -11.95 5.44
N ILE A 392 -23.72 -11.58 6.64
CA ILE A 392 -22.32 -11.20 6.96
C ILE A 392 -21.41 -12.44 7.22
N GLY A 393 -21.94 -13.66 7.14
CA GLY A 393 -21.17 -14.90 7.28
C GLY A 393 -20.87 -15.30 8.73
N SER A 394 -19.77 -16.04 8.95
CA SER A 394 -19.45 -16.66 10.24
C SER A 394 -18.88 -15.71 11.30
N GLY A 395 -18.41 -14.51 10.92
CA GLY A 395 -17.91 -13.48 11.83
C GLY A 395 -18.99 -12.49 12.27
N CYS A 396 -18.93 -11.99 13.51
CA CYS A 396 -19.80 -10.90 13.98
C CYS A 396 -18.95 -9.62 14.14
N PHE A 397 -19.24 -8.58 13.37
CA PHE A 397 -18.48 -7.34 13.38
C PHE A 397 -18.56 -6.61 14.74
N ALA A 398 -19.71 -6.67 15.43
CA ALA A 398 -19.87 -6.07 16.76
C ALA A 398 -18.96 -6.75 17.81
N ASN A 399 -18.92 -8.09 17.81
CA ASN A 399 -18.05 -8.84 18.73
C ASN A 399 -16.57 -8.71 18.35
N ALA A 400 -16.24 -8.72 17.05
CA ALA A 400 -14.87 -8.49 16.58
C ALA A 400 -14.36 -7.10 16.99
N SER A 401 -15.22 -6.07 16.91
CA SER A 401 -14.89 -4.72 17.39
C SER A 401 -14.59 -4.71 18.89
N LEU A 402 -15.36 -5.47 19.69
CA LEU A 402 -15.11 -5.60 21.12
C LEU A 402 -13.81 -6.36 21.42
N ASP A 403 -13.49 -7.40 20.65
CA ASP A 403 -12.22 -8.14 20.78
C ASP A 403 -11.02 -7.26 20.44
N LEU A 404 -11.18 -6.29 19.55
CA LEU A 404 -10.16 -5.30 19.24
C LEU A 404 -9.73 -4.47 20.45
N LEU A 405 -10.66 -4.17 21.39
CA LEU A 405 -10.26 -3.55 22.66
C LEU A 405 -9.23 -4.41 23.39
N LYS A 406 -9.41 -5.74 23.44
CA LYS A 406 -8.46 -6.64 24.13
C LYS A 406 -7.05 -6.57 23.52
N LEU A 407 -6.95 -6.38 22.21
CA LEU A 407 -5.67 -6.29 21.51
C LEU A 407 -4.97 -4.94 21.71
N VAL A 408 -5.73 -3.86 21.89
CA VAL A 408 -5.20 -2.51 22.09
C VAL A 408 -4.90 -2.24 23.58
N THR A 409 -5.40 -3.07 24.49
CA THR A 409 -5.35 -2.83 25.94
C THR A 409 -4.03 -3.15 26.64
N GLU A 410 -3.12 -3.92 26.05
CA GLU A 410 -1.86 -4.31 26.71
C GLU A 410 -0.68 -3.52 26.12
N PRO A 411 0.19 -2.89 26.95
CA PRO A 411 1.49 -2.44 26.46
C PRO A 411 2.19 -3.66 25.87
N ALA A 412 2.81 -3.53 24.69
CA ALA A 412 3.65 -4.59 24.15
C ALA A 412 4.65 -4.97 25.24
N LEU A 413 4.55 -6.20 25.77
CA LEU A 413 5.52 -6.73 26.71
C LEU A 413 6.89 -6.51 26.09
N ARG A 414 7.71 -5.65 26.71
CA ARG A 414 9.11 -5.54 26.34
C ARG A 414 9.66 -6.95 26.45
N SER A 415 10.05 -7.54 25.32
CA SER A 415 10.78 -8.79 25.30
C SER A 415 11.97 -8.60 26.23
N ASN A 416 11.94 -9.30 27.37
CA ASN A 416 13.06 -9.35 28.28
C ASN A 416 14.27 -9.86 27.47
N VAL A 417 15.31 -9.02 27.45
CA VAL A 417 16.73 -9.23 27.09
C VAL A 417 17.09 -10.55 26.42
#